data_AF-A0A830E488-F1
#
_entry.id   AF-A0A830E488-F1
#
_cell.length_a   1.000
_cell.length_b   1.000
_cell.length_c   1.000
_cell.angle_alpha   90.00
_cell.angle_beta   90.00
_cell.angle_gamma   90.00
#
_symmetry.space_group_name_H-M   'P 1'
#
loop_
_entity.id
_entity.type
_entity.pdbx_description
1 polymer ?
#
loop_
_entity_poly.entity_id
_entity_poly.type
_entity_poly.pdbx_seq_one_letter_code
_entity_poly.pdbx_strand_id
1 'polypeptide(L)'
;MRRSISGLVVYLGIAAYIVVMSYYTLLKYLTFHTHAADLGIFAQALASTLYYHRLFYESVDVAIIPKPGPIGYSFLDVHFSPTLFLFLPVYAVYPSPVTLLVVQTVIVALGALPIYWLGKHLDREWLGVFFAIIYLLNPLVQGANSFDFHMETIFMPLSLYATYLLITRKWKIYYPVLLLALGTIEFAPIPLMLLGLYYVLVNVRKKRELMHGLVTIALSIIMLLLALWIKSVLNPVGPTTVSPLSGLPEQYASSFSFGILVSVIKNPSLIPSLYSVNGTEKFLYFLELYAPTAFTAFLDPLVLPSLAWPLASFLTSDVIYYNPFFQYSSFSIPFIIIASLMASSKIPIDQMKRLMVLILISTLIVFLGVDPLIHFQYKLTGTDHKIWNALGLIPDNTTVLVQNNLYPPFSNDINAYTQWYPWLKPEYIVAQPNNPWFTWWGTPYNEYVNAALQEGYSVYITIGNSLLVLRANYTGKPIICVPITVSMIPGSITIINGLLSNNKIIHTPSEPPGTWFVASIELPPGQYNITMLYSWSGPEYLRQLNTTLAYIRVNQYTINLTTEENTTSLVLWNNYYGDVTITAYVNYVVNTTIYMNQIIITGPTCN
;
A
#
# COMPACT_ATOMS: atom_id res chain seq x y z
N MET A 1 11.80 -25.89 -35.91
CA MET A 1 12.14 -25.66 -34.49
C MET A 1 11.44 -26.73 -33.64
N ARG A 2 12.14 -27.77 -33.18
CA ARG A 2 11.59 -28.65 -32.14
C ARG A 2 11.59 -27.83 -30.84
N ARG A 3 10.41 -27.49 -30.30
CA ARG A 3 10.30 -26.85 -28.98
C ARG A 3 10.90 -27.84 -27.96
N SER A 4 11.98 -27.46 -27.26
CA SER A 4 12.51 -28.31 -26.19
C SER A 4 11.49 -28.35 -25.05
N ILE A 5 11.33 -29.51 -24.41
CA ILE A 5 10.44 -29.70 -23.25
C ILE A 5 10.77 -28.64 -22.16
N SER A 6 12.06 -28.34 -22.00
CA SER A 6 12.58 -27.29 -21.12
C SER A 6 11.98 -25.90 -21.40
N GLY A 7 11.93 -25.48 -22.67
CA GLY A 7 11.31 -24.22 -23.04
C GLY A 7 9.81 -24.19 -22.74
N LEU A 8 9.11 -25.30 -22.98
CA LEU A 8 7.68 -25.42 -22.66
C LEU A 8 7.40 -25.23 -21.16
N VAL A 9 8.22 -25.82 -20.28
CA VAL A 9 8.08 -25.65 -18.82
C VAL A 9 8.19 -24.17 -18.41
N VAL A 10 9.15 -23.43 -18.95
CA VAL A 10 9.30 -22.01 -18.66
C VAL A 10 8.11 -21.20 -19.17
N TYR A 11 7.64 -21.46 -20.39
CA TYR A 11 6.47 -20.74 -20.93
C TYR A 11 5.19 -21.04 -20.13
N LEU A 12 4.99 -22.28 -19.68
CA LEU A 12 3.88 -22.62 -18.80
C LEU A 12 4.00 -21.95 -17.44
N GLY A 13 5.21 -21.88 -16.86
CA GLY A 13 5.47 -21.16 -15.61
C GLY A 13 5.15 -19.66 -15.74
N ILE A 14 5.58 -19.02 -16.83
CA ILE A 14 5.26 -17.62 -17.14
C ILE A 14 3.75 -17.43 -17.26
N ALA A 15 3.06 -18.29 -18.02
CA ALA A 15 1.62 -18.19 -18.19
C ALA A 15 0.87 -18.36 -16.86
N ALA A 16 1.28 -19.34 -16.03
CA ALA A 16 0.71 -19.56 -14.71
C ALA A 16 0.92 -18.35 -13.79
N TYR A 17 2.13 -17.79 -13.76
CA TYR A 17 2.43 -16.59 -12.98
C TYR A 17 1.56 -15.41 -13.41
N ILE A 18 1.43 -15.16 -14.72
CA ILE A 18 0.60 -14.07 -15.25
C ILE A 18 -0.84 -14.21 -14.78
N VAL A 19 -1.43 -15.41 -14.94
CA VAL A 19 -2.82 -15.66 -14.53
C VAL A 19 -3.01 -15.48 -13.04
N VAL A 20 -2.16 -16.10 -12.21
CA VAL A 20 -2.29 -16.07 -10.74
C VAL A 20 -2.08 -14.65 -10.21
N MET A 21 -1.01 -13.97 -10.61
CA MET A 21 -0.67 -12.66 -10.08
C MET A 21 -1.55 -11.55 -10.64
N SER A 22 -2.01 -11.65 -11.90
CA SER A 22 -3.02 -10.71 -12.41
C SER A 22 -4.33 -10.90 -11.67
N TYR A 23 -4.80 -12.14 -11.46
CA TYR A 23 -6.00 -12.39 -10.67
C TYR A 23 -5.88 -11.80 -9.25
N TYR A 24 -4.74 -12.02 -8.59
CA TYR A 24 -4.49 -11.52 -7.24
C TYR A 24 -4.47 -9.99 -7.16
N THR A 25 -3.73 -9.31 -8.04
CA THR A 25 -3.66 -7.83 -8.07
C THR A 25 -4.99 -7.20 -8.48
N LEU A 26 -5.75 -7.85 -9.36
CA LEU A 26 -7.11 -7.42 -9.72
C LEU A 26 -8.09 -7.59 -8.56
N LEU A 27 -8.03 -8.69 -7.81
CA LEU A 27 -8.85 -8.84 -6.62
C LEU A 27 -8.56 -7.74 -5.60
N LYS A 28 -7.29 -7.45 -5.35
CA LYS A 28 -6.85 -6.36 -4.47
C LYS A 28 -7.45 -5.01 -4.91
N TYR A 29 -7.43 -4.71 -6.21
CA TYR A 29 -8.07 -3.52 -6.79
C TYR A 29 -9.59 -3.51 -6.60
N LEU A 30 -10.26 -4.62 -6.92
CA LEU A 30 -11.72 -4.75 -6.80
C LEU A 30 -12.22 -4.70 -5.36
N THR A 31 -11.36 -5.04 -4.38
CA THR A 31 -11.66 -4.94 -2.95
C THR A 31 -11.12 -3.65 -2.31
N PHE A 32 -10.70 -2.65 -3.09
CA PHE A 32 -10.23 -1.34 -2.60
C PHE A 32 -9.02 -1.41 -1.66
N HIS A 33 -8.05 -2.29 -1.97
CA HIS A 33 -6.78 -2.42 -1.24
C HIS A 33 -5.58 -1.88 -2.04
N THR A 34 -5.83 -1.19 -3.16
CA THR A 34 -4.82 -0.44 -3.95
C THR A 34 -4.90 1.05 -3.60
N HIS A 35 -3.80 1.79 -3.74
CA HIS A 35 -3.70 3.12 -3.15
C HIS A 35 -3.45 4.24 -4.16
N ALA A 36 -3.77 5.47 -3.74
CA ALA A 36 -3.52 6.69 -4.49
C ALA A 36 -2.01 6.95 -4.66
N ALA A 37 -1.24 6.92 -3.56
CA ALA A 37 0.21 7.19 -3.57
C ALA A 37 1.04 6.20 -4.38
N ASP A 38 0.45 5.07 -4.79
CA ASP A 38 1.12 4.08 -5.61
C ASP A 38 0.42 4.01 -6.97
N LEU A 39 -0.59 3.15 -7.12
CA LEU A 39 -1.28 2.91 -8.38
C LEU A 39 -1.94 4.18 -8.97
N GLY A 40 -2.54 5.01 -8.11
CA GLY A 40 -3.27 6.21 -8.52
C GLY A 40 -2.38 7.28 -9.16
N ILE A 41 -1.20 7.52 -8.59
CA ILE A 41 -0.19 8.47 -9.09
C ILE A 41 0.18 8.15 -10.54
N PHE A 42 0.56 6.90 -10.82
CA PHE A 42 0.96 6.50 -12.17
C PHE A 42 -0.19 6.54 -13.17
N ALA A 43 -1.37 6.11 -12.76
CA ALA A 43 -2.56 6.13 -13.61
C ALA A 43 -2.96 7.56 -13.98
N GLN A 44 -2.96 8.49 -13.03
CA GLN A 44 -3.26 9.90 -13.29
C GLN A 44 -2.17 10.59 -14.10
N ALA A 45 -0.90 10.31 -13.82
CA ALA A 45 0.21 10.84 -14.60
C ALA A 45 0.14 10.43 -16.09
N LEU A 46 -0.24 9.18 -16.37
CA LEU A 46 -0.42 8.72 -17.76
C LEU A 46 -1.67 9.32 -18.40
N ALA A 47 -2.80 9.33 -17.69
CA ALA A 47 -4.05 9.90 -18.19
C ALA A 47 -3.91 11.41 -18.48
N SER A 48 -3.31 12.17 -17.57
CA SER A 48 -3.09 13.62 -17.70
C SER A 48 -2.21 13.96 -18.90
N THR A 49 -1.20 13.13 -19.18
CA THR A 49 -0.33 13.28 -20.36
C THR A 49 -1.09 13.01 -21.65
N LEU A 50 -1.86 11.93 -21.69
CA LEU A 50 -2.55 11.47 -22.90
C LEU A 50 -3.76 12.34 -23.28
N TYR A 51 -4.55 12.75 -22.28
CA TYR A 51 -5.89 13.30 -22.50
C TYR A 51 -6.04 14.75 -22.07
N TYR A 52 -5.14 15.27 -21.23
CA TYR A 52 -5.27 16.61 -20.64
C TYR A 52 -4.09 17.54 -20.95
N HIS A 53 -3.15 17.10 -21.80
CA HIS A 53 -1.98 17.87 -22.22
C HIS A 53 -1.12 18.39 -21.04
N ARG A 54 -1.13 17.67 -19.92
CA ARG A 54 -0.27 17.96 -18.76
C ARG A 54 0.74 16.84 -18.58
N LEU A 55 2.02 17.17 -18.74
CA LEU A 55 3.09 16.16 -18.73
C LEU A 55 3.22 15.52 -17.35
N PHE A 56 2.79 14.26 -17.26
CA PHE A 56 2.79 13.44 -16.06
C PHE A 56 2.21 14.14 -14.83
N TYR A 57 1.19 14.95 -15.01
CA TYR A 57 0.51 15.60 -13.89
C TYR A 57 -0.22 14.58 -13.03
N GLU A 58 -0.07 14.70 -11.73
CA GLU A 58 -0.80 13.95 -10.73
C GLU A 58 -1.10 14.87 -9.54
N SER A 59 -2.16 14.59 -8.80
CA SER A 59 -2.67 15.47 -7.75
C SER A 59 -2.30 15.04 -6.34
N VAL A 60 -1.70 13.85 -6.19
CA VAL A 60 -1.40 13.22 -4.91
C VAL A 60 -0.12 13.82 -4.31
N ASP A 61 0.93 14.02 -5.11
CA ASP A 61 2.17 14.63 -4.64
C ASP A 61 2.12 16.16 -4.62
N VAL A 62 1.02 16.80 -5.06
CA VAL A 62 0.80 18.24 -4.89
C VAL A 62 0.95 18.68 -3.43
N ALA A 63 0.60 17.79 -2.49
CA ALA A 63 0.75 17.97 -1.05
C ALA A 63 2.21 18.19 -0.62
N ILE A 64 3.12 17.50 -1.30
CA ILE A 64 4.52 17.39 -0.92
C ILE A 64 5.40 18.27 -1.81
N ILE A 65 4.85 18.80 -2.91
CA ILE A 65 5.49 19.76 -3.80
C ILE A 65 5.10 21.17 -3.33
N PRO A 66 5.99 21.92 -2.65
CA PRO A 66 5.64 23.20 -2.02
C PRO A 66 5.23 24.27 -3.04
N LYS A 67 5.74 24.16 -4.28
CA LYS A 67 5.45 25.05 -5.40
C LYS A 67 5.55 24.24 -6.69
N PRO A 68 4.69 24.51 -7.70
CA PRO A 68 4.77 23.83 -8.98
C PRO A 68 6.15 24.08 -9.62
N GLY A 69 6.72 23.03 -10.19
CA GLY A 69 7.93 23.11 -11.00
C GLY A 69 7.70 23.81 -12.34
N PRO A 70 8.73 23.90 -13.20
CA PRO A 70 8.62 24.51 -14.53
C PRO A 70 7.57 23.88 -15.44
N ILE A 71 7.22 22.61 -15.18
CA ILE A 71 6.23 21.84 -15.95
C ILE A 71 4.91 21.64 -15.20
N GLY A 72 4.73 22.29 -14.04
CA GLY A 72 3.54 22.16 -13.18
C GLY A 72 3.81 21.26 -11.98
N TYR A 73 2.76 20.55 -11.52
CA TYR A 73 2.90 19.44 -10.57
C TYR A 73 2.97 18.16 -11.37
N SER A 74 4.13 17.54 -11.43
CA SER A 74 4.40 16.36 -12.25
C SER A 74 5.03 15.27 -11.40
N PHE A 75 4.71 14.01 -11.69
CA PHE A 75 5.44 12.87 -11.17
C PHE A 75 6.96 12.99 -11.40
N LEU A 76 7.38 13.65 -12.49
CA LEU A 76 8.79 13.89 -12.80
C LEU A 76 9.48 14.90 -11.87
N ASP A 77 8.71 15.69 -11.12
CA ASP A 77 9.23 16.59 -10.09
C ASP A 77 9.68 15.82 -8.84
N VAL A 78 9.12 14.62 -8.64
CA VAL A 78 9.40 13.74 -7.50
C VAL A 78 10.35 12.61 -7.90
N HIS A 79 10.18 12.01 -9.07
CA HIS A 79 10.95 10.85 -9.51
C HIS A 79 11.55 11.03 -10.91
N PHE A 80 12.80 10.59 -11.08
CA PHE A 80 13.39 10.55 -12.41
C PHE A 80 13.03 9.24 -13.12
N SER A 81 11.97 9.26 -13.93
CA SER A 81 11.43 8.05 -14.58
C SER A 81 11.13 8.19 -16.09
N PRO A 82 12.12 8.49 -16.95
CA PRO A 82 11.88 8.59 -18.39
C PRO A 82 11.41 7.29 -19.05
N THR A 83 11.64 6.12 -18.45
CA THR A 83 11.12 4.84 -18.99
C THR A 83 9.58 4.77 -18.92
N LEU A 84 8.94 5.56 -18.04
CA LEU A 84 7.49 5.62 -17.92
C LEU A 84 6.79 6.07 -19.22
N PHE A 85 7.48 6.84 -20.08
CA PHE A 85 6.94 7.23 -21.40
C PHE A 85 6.57 6.03 -22.28
N LEU A 86 7.21 4.87 -22.10
CA LEU A 86 6.88 3.65 -22.85
C LEU A 86 5.50 3.07 -22.48
N PHE A 87 4.95 3.46 -21.33
CA PHE A 87 3.63 3.03 -20.89
C PHE A 87 2.51 3.88 -21.49
N LEU A 88 2.78 5.07 -22.02
CA LEU A 88 1.77 5.92 -22.69
C LEU A 88 1.00 5.19 -23.80
N PRO A 89 1.63 4.58 -24.82
CA PRO A 89 0.89 3.89 -25.87
C PRO A 89 0.13 2.66 -25.35
N VAL A 90 0.63 2.01 -24.30
CA VAL A 90 -0.03 0.84 -23.69
C VAL A 90 -1.27 1.27 -22.91
N TYR A 91 -1.15 2.33 -22.11
CA TYR A 91 -2.24 2.90 -21.34
C TYR A 91 -3.32 3.49 -22.24
N ALA A 92 -2.95 4.06 -23.39
CA ALA A 92 -3.91 4.60 -24.37
C ALA A 92 -4.85 3.55 -24.97
N VAL A 93 -4.47 2.25 -25.00
CA VAL A 93 -5.33 1.17 -25.50
C VAL A 93 -6.52 0.92 -24.57
N TYR A 94 -6.27 0.97 -23.26
CA TYR A 94 -7.30 0.84 -22.23
C TYR A 94 -6.88 1.70 -21.03
N PRO A 95 -7.33 2.97 -20.95
CA PRO A 95 -6.89 3.90 -19.91
C PRO A 95 -7.54 3.50 -18.60
N SER A 96 -6.86 2.68 -17.82
CA SER A 96 -7.34 2.15 -16.55
C SER A 96 -6.16 1.75 -15.67
N PRO A 97 -6.23 1.96 -14.35
CA PRO A 97 -5.24 1.41 -13.41
C PRO A 97 -5.02 -0.09 -13.56
N VAL A 98 -6.07 -0.83 -13.93
CA VAL A 98 -6.01 -2.28 -14.22
C VAL A 98 -4.98 -2.60 -15.30
N THR A 99 -4.84 -1.76 -16.33
CA THR A 99 -3.85 -1.95 -17.39
C THR A 99 -2.44 -1.99 -16.81
N LEU A 100 -2.13 -1.11 -15.87
CA LEU A 100 -0.81 -1.04 -15.24
C LEU A 100 -0.50 -2.30 -14.44
N LEU A 101 -1.45 -2.79 -13.63
CA LEU A 101 -1.29 -4.02 -12.84
C LEU A 101 -1.01 -5.25 -13.72
N VAL A 102 -1.79 -5.41 -14.80
CA VAL A 102 -1.64 -6.55 -15.73
C VAL A 102 -0.34 -6.43 -16.53
N VAL A 103 -0.03 -5.25 -17.07
CA VAL A 103 1.18 -5.05 -17.89
C VAL A 103 2.45 -5.24 -17.06
N GLN A 104 2.50 -4.70 -15.83
CA GLN A 104 3.61 -4.96 -14.91
C GLN A 104 3.77 -6.46 -14.65
N THR A 105 2.67 -7.17 -14.34
CA THR A 105 2.69 -8.61 -14.10
C THR A 105 3.26 -9.38 -15.29
N VAL A 106 2.87 -9.02 -16.52
CA VAL A 106 3.41 -9.63 -17.74
C VAL A 106 4.91 -9.34 -17.90
N ILE A 107 5.34 -8.10 -17.71
CA ILE A 107 6.75 -7.69 -17.83
C ILE A 107 7.62 -8.41 -16.79
N VAL A 108 7.15 -8.52 -15.55
CA VAL A 108 7.81 -9.28 -14.47
C VAL A 108 7.95 -10.74 -14.85
N ALA A 109 6.86 -11.39 -15.28
CA ALA A 109 6.89 -12.80 -15.67
C ALA A 109 7.89 -13.06 -16.82
N LEU A 110 7.97 -12.15 -17.79
CA LEU A 110 8.92 -12.22 -18.90
C LEU A 110 10.39 -12.08 -18.47
N GLY A 111 10.66 -11.65 -17.24
CA GLY A 111 11.98 -11.69 -16.60
C GLY A 111 12.54 -13.11 -16.46
N ALA A 112 11.71 -14.15 -16.47
CA ALA A 112 12.15 -15.55 -16.46
C ALA A 112 12.93 -15.96 -17.72
N LEU A 113 12.72 -15.28 -18.86
CA LEU A 113 13.33 -15.61 -20.15
C LEU A 113 14.86 -15.42 -20.19
N PRO A 114 15.44 -14.27 -19.81
CA PRO A 114 16.89 -14.11 -19.78
C PRO A 114 17.59 -15.10 -18.84
N ILE A 115 16.92 -15.53 -17.75
CA ILE A 115 17.44 -16.56 -16.84
C ILE A 115 17.53 -17.91 -17.55
N TYR A 116 16.44 -18.34 -18.21
CA TYR A 116 16.42 -19.56 -19.00
C TYR A 116 17.45 -19.55 -20.15
N TRP A 117 17.53 -18.45 -20.89
CA TRP A 117 18.49 -18.30 -21.99
C TRP A 117 19.92 -18.28 -21.51
N LEU A 118 20.20 -17.72 -20.34
CA LEU A 118 21.54 -17.77 -19.75
C LEU A 118 21.93 -19.21 -19.40
N GLY A 119 21.03 -19.99 -18.80
CA GLY A 119 21.29 -21.41 -18.53
C GLY A 119 21.59 -22.19 -19.81
N LYS A 120 20.88 -21.91 -20.90
CA LYS A 120 21.18 -22.47 -22.23
C LYS A 120 22.54 -22.02 -22.77
N HIS A 121 22.90 -20.75 -22.60
CA HIS A 121 24.20 -20.22 -23.01
C HIS A 121 25.38 -20.86 -22.26
N LEU A 122 25.14 -21.29 -21.02
CA LEU A 122 26.12 -21.98 -20.18
C LEU A 122 26.16 -23.50 -20.40
N ASP A 123 25.47 -24.03 -21.42
CA ASP A 123 25.28 -25.46 -21.67
C ASP A 123 24.66 -26.22 -20.47
N ARG A 124 23.86 -25.50 -19.65
CA ARG A 124 23.14 -26.00 -18.48
C ARG A 124 21.66 -25.62 -18.56
N GLU A 125 21.00 -25.99 -19.66
CA GLU A 125 19.60 -25.61 -19.94
C GLU A 125 18.64 -25.92 -18.77
N TRP A 126 18.81 -27.08 -18.12
CA TRP A 126 18.00 -27.48 -16.97
C TRP A 126 18.18 -26.58 -15.74
N LEU A 127 19.38 -26.02 -15.50
CA LEU A 127 19.58 -25.01 -14.46
C LEU A 127 18.89 -23.70 -14.82
N GLY A 128 18.92 -23.32 -16.11
CA GLY A 128 18.16 -22.17 -16.60
C GLY A 128 16.67 -22.30 -16.35
N VAL A 129 16.10 -23.48 -16.61
CA VAL A 129 14.69 -23.78 -16.28
C VAL A 129 14.46 -23.68 -14.77
N PHE A 130 15.31 -24.33 -13.97
CA PHE A 130 15.17 -24.34 -12.52
C PHE A 130 15.17 -22.93 -11.93
N PHE A 131 16.17 -22.11 -12.24
CA PHE A 131 16.25 -20.73 -11.72
C PHE A 131 15.17 -19.82 -12.28
N ALA A 132 14.67 -20.06 -13.50
CA ALA A 132 13.50 -19.34 -14.01
C ALA A 132 12.24 -19.65 -13.20
N ILE A 133 12.04 -20.91 -12.78
CA ILE A 133 10.94 -21.28 -11.88
C ILE A 133 11.16 -20.73 -10.46
N ILE A 134 12.39 -20.81 -9.92
CA ILE A 134 12.69 -20.20 -8.61
C ILE A 134 12.44 -18.70 -8.62
N TYR A 135 12.74 -17.98 -9.70
CA TYR A 135 12.41 -16.56 -9.86
C TYR A 135 10.89 -16.31 -9.80
N LEU A 136 10.09 -17.10 -10.53
CA LEU A 136 8.63 -16.95 -10.54
C LEU A 136 7.99 -17.35 -9.19
N LEU A 137 8.59 -18.29 -8.47
CA LEU A 137 8.15 -18.71 -7.13
C LEU A 137 8.73 -17.87 -6.00
N ASN A 138 9.60 -16.90 -6.31
CA ASN A 138 10.28 -16.12 -5.27
C ASN A 138 9.26 -15.16 -4.62
N PRO A 139 9.07 -15.23 -3.29
CA PRO A 139 8.04 -14.44 -2.61
C PRO A 139 8.30 -12.93 -2.68
N LEU A 140 9.54 -12.48 -2.82
CA LEU A 140 9.84 -11.05 -2.96
C LEU A 140 9.58 -10.55 -4.39
N VAL A 141 9.63 -11.44 -5.41
CA VAL A 141 9.17 -11.12 -6.77
C VAL A 141 7.65 -10.96 -6.77
N GLN A 142 6.94 -11.85 -6.07
CA GLN A 142 5.49 -11.79 -5.93
C GLN A 142 5.06 -10.59 -5.07
N GLY A 143 5.79 -10.32 -3.98
CA GLY A 143 5.65 -9.12 -3.12
C GLY A 143 5.74 -7.84 -3.93
N ALA A 144 6.84 -7.63 -4.65
CA ALA A 144 7.04 -6.45 -5.49
C ALA A 144 5.96 -6.29 -6.59
N ASN A 145 5.49 -7.39 -7.17
CA ASN A 145 4.41 -7.35 -8.15
C ASN A 145 3.02 -7.09 -7.51
N SER A 146 2.85 -7.46 -6.24
CA SER A 146 1.59 -7.34 -5.50
C SER A 146 1.36 -5.99 -4.83
N PHE A 147 2.42 -5.22 -4.59
CA PHE A 147 2.34 -3.99 -3.80
C PHE A 147 1.54 -2.88 -4.47
N ASP A 148 1.73 -2.68 -5.77
CA ASP A 148 0.94 -1.90 -6.75
C ASP A 148 1.88 -1.64 -7.96
N PHE A 149 1.49 -0.81 -8.92
CA PHE A 149 2.38 -0.49 -10.06
C PHE A 149 3.57 0.38 -9.64
N HIS A 150 4.79 -0.03 -9.97
CA HIS A 150 6.03 0.62 -9.58
C HIS A 150 7.13 0.47 -10.65
N MET A 151 7.90 1.53 -10.87
CA MET A 151 8.99 1.52 -11.83
C MET A 151 10.20 0.72 -11.34
N GLU A 152 10.36 0.56 -10.03
CA GLU A 152 11.28 -0.37 -9.38
C GLU A 152 10.99 -1.82 -9.80
N THR A 153 9.71 -2.20 -9.83
CA THR A 153 9.30 -3.53 -10.28
C THR A 153 9.60 -3.76 -11.76
N ILE A 154 9.59 -2.71 -12.59
CA ILE A 154 10.01 -2.75 -14.01
C ILE A 154 11.55 -2.81 -14.17
N PHE A 155 12.31 -2.24 -13.23
CA PHE A 155 13.78 -2.35 -13.21
C PHE A 155 14.23 -3.82 -13.11
N MET A 156 13.52 -4.65 -12.34
CA MET A 156 13.88 -6.05 -12.11
C MET A 156 14.02 -6.86 -13.43
N PRO A 157 13.01 -6.96 -14.30
CA PRO A 157 13.17 -7.66 -15.57
C PRO A 157 14.16 -6.95 -16.50
N LEU A 158 14.16 -5.61 -16.59
CA LEU A 158 15.11 -4.90 -17.46
C LEU A 158 16.58 -5.18 -17.09
N SER A 159 16.89 -5.25 -15.79
CA SER A 159 18.24 -5.59 -15.30
C SER A 159 18.59 -7.07 -15.48
N LEU A 160 17.62 -8.00 -15.43
CA LEU A 160 17.83 -9.39 -15.85
C LEU A 160 18.24 -9.47 -17.33
N TYR A 161 17.52 -8.77 -18.22
CA TYR A 161 17.86 -8.70 -19.64
C TYR A 161 19.21 -8.00 -19.87
N ALA A 162 19.47 -6.87 -19.22
CA ALA A 162 20.74 -6.15 -19.34
C ALA A 162 21.91 -7.04 -18.92
N THR A 163 21.81 -7.73 -17.79
CA THR A 163 22.85 -8.63 -17.28
C THR A 163 23.09 -9.80 -18.24
N TYR A 164 22.03 -10.46 -18.72
CA TYR A 164 22.13 -11.51 -19.73
C TYR A 164 22.81 -11.02 -21.03
N LEU A 165 22.40 -9.87 -21.55
CA LEU A 165 22.96 -9.31 -22.79
C LEU A 165 24.44 -8.90 -22.62
N LEU A 166 24.82 -8.39 -21.44
CA LEU A 166 26.20 -8.06 -21.12
C LEU A 166 27.08 -9.32 -21.08
N ILE A 167 26.65 -10.34 -20.33
CA ILE A 167 27.37 -11.62 -20.19
C ILE A 167 27.51 -12.32 -21.54
N THR A 168 26.43 -12.36 -22.33
CA THR A 168 26.42 -12.99 -23.67
C THR A 168 27.00 -12.11 -24.78
N ARG A 169 27.55 -10.93 -24.43
CA ARG A 169 28.27 -10.01 -25.33
C ARG A 169 27.41 -9.46 -26.46
N LYS A 170 26.09 -9.37 -26.26
CA LYS A 170 25.11 -8.81 -27.21
C LYS A 170 25.01 -7.29 -27.05
N TRP A 171 26.16 -6.61 -27.14
CA TRP A 171 26.29 -5.22 -26.71
C TRP A 171 25.41 -4.22 -27.47
N LYS A 172 25.07 -4.51 -28.74
CA LYS A 172 24.19 -3.65 -29.54
C LYS A 172 22.80 -3.50 -28.93
N ILE A 173 22.26 -4.57 -28.34
CA ILE A 173 20.94 -4.59 -27.69
C ILE A 173 21.09 -4.26 -26.20
N TYR A 174 22.22 -4.60 -25.59
CA TYR A 174 22.53 -4.29 -24.21
C TYR A 174 22.36 -2.80 -23.88
N TYR A 175 22.93 -1.88 -24.68
CA TYR A 175 22.91 -0.47 -24.33
C TYR A 175 21.51 0.17 -24.34
N PRO A 176 20.65 -0.06 -25.34
CA PRO A 176 19.25 0.35 -25.25
C PRO A 176 18.55 -0.19 -24.00
N VAL A 177 18.71 -1.48 -23.68
CA VAL A 177 18.10 -2.09 -22.48
C VAL A 177 18.68 -1.51 -21.18
N LEU A 178 19.99 -1.25 -21.15
CA LEU A 178 20.66 -0.59 -20.03
C LEU A 178 20.08 0.81 -19.80
N LEU A 179 19.91 1.61 -20.86
CA LEU A 179 19.34 2.95 -20.75
C LEU A 179 17.89 2.92 -20.26
N LEU A 180 17.09 1.96 -20.72
CA LEU A 180 15.74 1.74 -20.18
C LEU A 180 15.77 1.36 -18.69
N ALA A 181 16.70 0.49 -18.28
CA ALA A 181 16.87 0.12 -16.88
C ALA A 181 17.35 1.30 -16.02
N LEU A 182 18.27 2.13 -16.52
CA LEU A 182 18.74 3.36 -15.86
C LEU A 182 17.64 4.43 -15.75
N GLY A 183 16.70 4.43 -16.70
CA GLY A 183 15.61 5.39 -16.78
C GLY A 183 14.36 5.01 -15.98
N THR A 184 14.38 3.93 -15.19
CA THR A 184 13.20 3.57 -14.39
C THR A 184 13.01 4.47 -13.18
N ILE A 185 14.07 4.72 -12.41
CA ILE A 185 14.04 5.55 -11.20
C ILE A 185 15.46 5.95 -10.80
N GLU A 186 15.63 7.04 -10.05
CA GLU A 186 16.93 7.62 -9.68
C GLU A 186 17.88 6.69 -8.91
N PHE A 187 17.39 5.63 -8.27
CA PHE A 187 18.23 4.64 -7.59
C PHE A 187 18.81 3.58 -8.53
N ALA A 188 18.16 3.30 -9.66
CA ALA A 188 18.55 2.26 -10.62
C ALA A 188 20.01 2.33 -11.11
N PRO A 189 20.64 3.51 -11.27
CA PRO A 189 22.05 3.59 -11.66
C PRO A 189 23.03 2.94 -10.69
N ILE A 190 22.74 2.86 -9.40
CA ILE A 190 23.68 2.33 -8.40
C ILE A 190 23.95 0.83 -8.60
N PRO A 191 22.95 -0.05 -8.62
CA PRO A 191 23.19 -1.47 -8.92
C PRO A 191 23.79 -1.67 -10.31
N LEU A 192 23.39 -0.89 -11.33
CA LEU A 192 23.94 -1.04 -12.68
C LEU A 192 25.40 -0.56 -12.81
N MET A 193 25.80 0.43 -12.03
CA MET A 193 27.21 0.81 -11.87
C MET A 193 28.02 -0.36 -11.27
N LEU A 194 27.49 -1.00 -10.23
CA LEU A 194 28.12 -2.18 -9.62
C LEU A 194 28.15 -3.38 -10.58
N LEU A 195 27.17 -3.53 -11.47
CA LEU A 195 27.20 -4.53 -12.54
C LEU A 195 28.36 -4.25 -13.52
N GLY A 196 28.55 -2.98 -13.88
CA GLY A 196 29.70 -2.54 -14.67
C GLY A 196 31.03 -2.84 -13.98
N LEU A 197 31.14 -2.58 -12.67
CA LEU A 197 32.31 -2.89 -11.85
C LEU A 197 32.60 -4.40 -11.81
N TYR A 198 31.59 -5.22 -11.54
CA TYR A 198 31.70 -6.68 -11.65
C TYR A 198 32.28 -7.08 -13.01
N TYR A 199 31.73 -6.54 -14.10
CA TYR A 199 32.13 -6.92 -15.46
C TYR A 199 33.57 -6.50 -15.78
N VAL A 200 34.04 -5.36 -15.25
CA VAL A 200 35.46 -4.96 -15.30
C VAL A 200 36.33 -5.97 -14.55
N LEU A 201 35.98 -6.30 -13.29
CA LEU A 201 36.78 -7.16 -12.42
C LEU A 201 36.98 -8.55 -13.01
N VAL A 202 35.95 -9.16 -13.60
CA VAL A 202 36.06 -10.50 -14.20
C VAL A 202 36.70 -10.50 -15.60
N ASN A 203 36.89 -9.34 -16.23
CA ASN A 203 37.45 -9.20 -17.58
C ASN A 203 38.72 -8.34 -17.65
N VAL A 204 39.47 -8.15 -16.55
CA VAL A 204 40.66 -7.28 -16.50
C VAL A 204 41.72 -7.55 -17.58
N ARG A 205 41.81 -8.79 -18.07
CA ARG A 205 42.76 -9.17 -19.14
C ARG A 205 42.21 -9.00 -20.55
N LYS A 206 40.91 -8.71 -20.71
CA LYS A 206 40.21 -8.63 -22.00
C LYS A 206 39.78 -7.19 -22.26
N LYS A 207 40.66 -6.42 -22.93
CA LYS A 207 40.49 -4.96 -23.12
C LYS A 207 39.10 -4.57 -23.65
N ARG A 208 38.57 -5.30 -24.64
CA ARG A 208 37.27 -5.00 -25.26
C ARG A 208 36.11 -5.15 -24.26
N GLU A 209 36.08 -6.26 -23.54
CA GLU A 209 35.07 -6.55 -22.52
C GLU A 209 35.17 -5.60 -21.34
N LEU A 210 36.40 -5.32 -20.87
CA LEU A 210 36.63 -4.33 -19.83
C LEU A 210 36.06 -2.95 -20.22
N MET A 211 36.20 -2.53 -21.48
CA MET A 211 35.62 -1.27 -21.95
C MET A 211 34.10 -1.23 -21.81
N HIS A 212 33.38 -2.33 -22.07
CA HIS A 212 31.93 -2.36 -21.87
C HIS A 212 31.54 -2.23 -20.40
N GLY A 213 32.37 -2.74 -19.48
CA GLY A 213 32.19 -2.52 -18.04
C GLY A 213 32.41 -1.06 -17.65
N LEU A 214 33.50 -0.43 -18.14
CA LEU A 214 33.78 1.00 -17.92
C LEU A 214 32.70 1.91 -18.50
N VAL A 215 32.20 1.62 -19.71
CA VAL A 215 31.10 2.39 -20.32
C VAL A 215 29.82 2.23 -19.51
N THR A 216 29.54 1.03 -18.98
CA THR A 216 28.38 0.82 -18.09
C THR A 216 28.48 1.66 -16.82
N ILE A 217 29.66 1.70 -16.18
CA ILE A 217 29.93 2.56 -15.01
C ILE A 217 29.71 4.03 -15.38
N ALA A 218 30.33 4.49 -16.48
CA ALA A 218 30.23 5.87 -16.92
C ALA A 218 28.79 6.29 -17.22
N LEU A 219 28.03 5.48 -17.97
CA LEU A 219 26.62 5.73 -18.26
C LEU A 219 25.77 5.76 -16.98
N SER A 220 26.03 4.86 -16.04
CA SER A 220 25.30 4.83 -14.77
C SER A 220 25.58 6.09 -13.95
N ILE A 221 26.84 6.52 -13.84
CA ILE A 221 27.20 7.77 -13.16
C ILE A 221 26.53 8.96 -13.86
N ILE A 222 26.64 9.07 -15.19
CA ILE A 222 26.02 10.16 -15.95
C ILE A 222 24.51 10.20 -15.71
N MET A 223 23.82 9.05 -15.75
CA MET A 223 22.38 8.99 -15.52
C MET A 223 22.01 9.34 -14.08
N LEU A 224 22.80 8.94 -13.08
CA LEU A 224 22.59 9.35 -11.70
C LEU A 224 22.72 10.86 -11.53
N LEU A 225 23.79 11.45 -12.06
CA LEU A 225 24.01 12.89 -12.01
C LEU A 225 22.90 13.65 -12.74
N LEU A 226 22.47 13.15 -13.90
CA LEU A 226 21.38 13.73 -14.68
C LEU A 226 20.06 13.65 -13.92
N ALA A 227 19.73 12.51 -13.30
CA ALA A 227 18.52 12.32 -12.51
C ALA A 227 18.46 13.33 -11.35
N LEU A 228 19.55 13.45 -10.59
CA LEU A 228 19.65 14.36 -9.46
C LEU A 228 19.61 15.83 -9.89
N TRP A 229 20.26 16.16 -11.01
CA TRP A 229 20.21 17.50 -11.58
C TRP A 229 18.80 17.87 -12.07
N ILE A 230 18.12 16.99 -12.82
CA ILE A 230 16.75 17.23 -13.29
C ILE A 230 15.81 17.44 -12.10
N LYS A 231 15.87 16.59 -11.07
CA LYS A 231 15.07 16.78 -9.85
C LYS A 231 15.35 18.12 -9.18
N SER A 232 16.61 18.56 -9.13
CA SER A 232 16.96 19.87 -8.56
C SER A 232 16.45 21.06 -9.39
N VAL A 233 16.24 20.87 -10.70
CA VAL A 233 15.69 21.92 -11.60
C VAL A 233 14.17 21.92 -11.55
N LEU A 234 13.55 20.74 -11.55
CA LEU A 234 12.10 20.58 -11.55
C LEU A 234 11.49 20.87 -10.19
N ASN A 235 12.15 20.46 -9.10
CA ASN A 235 11.73 20.69 -7.73
C ASN A 235 12.87 21.29 -6.89
N PRO A 236 13.19 22.58 -7.07
CA PRO A 236 14.36 23.23 -6.45
C PRO A 236 14.24 23.38 -4.93
N VAL A 237 13.02 23.34 -4.38
CA VAL A 237 12.77 23.42 -2.93
C VAL A 237 12.81 22.02 -2.29
N GLY A 238 12.75 20.96 -3.10
CA GLY A 238 12.59 19.59 -2.65
C GLY A 238 11.18 19.31 -2.11
N PRO A 239 10.77 18.02 -2.00
CA PRO A 239 9.51 17.68 -1.36
C PRO A 239 9.52 18.07 0.14
N THR A 240 8.40 18.59 0.64
CA THR A 240 8.23 19.10 2.01
C THR A 240 8.10 18.02 3.08
N THR A 241 8.18 16.75 2.70
CA THR A 241 7.78 15.64 3.55
C THR A 241 8.93 14.84 4.09
N VAL A 242 8.78 14.47 5.36
CA VAL A 242 9.68 13.65 6.16
C VAL A 242 10.06 12.38 5.40
N SER A 243 11.36 12.11 5.41
CA SER A 243 12.00 11.20 4.47
C SER A 243 11.74 9.72 4.76
N PRO A 244 11.92 8.87 3.73
CA PRO A 244 12.28 7.47 3.85
C PRO A 244 13.22 7.06 4.98
N LEU A 245 13.95 7.99 5.60
CA LEU A 245 15.00 7.81 6.60
C LEU A 245 14.59 8.57 7.87
N SER A 246 13.46 8.19 8.49
CA SER A 246 12.87 8.76 9.71
C SER A 246 13.80 8.69 10.94
N GLY A 247 14.88 9.47 10.94
CA GLY A 247 15.97 9.44 11.92
C GLY A 247 17.15 10.35 11.57
N LEU A 248 17.18 10.93 10.36
CA LEU A 248 18.10 12.02 10.00
C LEU A 248 17.45 13.39 10.22
N PRO A 249 18.22 14.45 10.56
CA PRO A 249 17.69 15.81 10.69
C PRO A 249 16.91 16.26 9.46
N GLU A 250 15.83 17.00 9.70
CA GLU A 250 14.82 17.53 8.75
C GLU A 250 15.40 18.09 7.44
N GLN A 251 16.62 18.61 7.47
CA GLN A 251 17.36 19.16 6.33
C GLN A 251 17.88 18.14 5.29
N TYR A 252 17.70 16.83 5.50
CA TYR A 252 18.14 15.77 4.55
C TYR A 252 16.96 14.96 3.98
N ALA A 253 15.74 15.45 4.21
CA ALA A 253 14.53 14.66 4.14
C ALA A 253 13.84 14.66 2.77
N SER A 254 14.56 14.37 1.69
CA SER A 254 13.90 14.05 0.42
C SER A 254 14.60 12.88 -0.28
N SER A 255 13.81 12.09 -1.04
CA SER A 255 14.21 11.52 -2.33
C SER A 255 15.72 11.32 -2.52
N PHE A 256 16.23 10.07 -2.60
CA PHE A 256 17.66 9.74 -2.72
C PHE A 256 18.53 10.93 -3.16
N SER A 257 19.20 11.56 -2.21
CA SER A 257 19.89 12.83 -2.42
C SER A 257 21.38 12.72 -2.11
N PHE A 258 22.18 13.61 -2.69
CA PHE A 258 23.60 13.71 -2.38
C PHE A 258 23.88 13.92 -0.87
N GLY A 259 22.94 14.53 -0.14
CA GLY A 259 23.07 14.81 1.29
C GLY A 259 23.31 13.56 2.14
N ILE A 260 22.73 12.41 1.76
CA ILE A 260 22.88 11.15 2.48
C ILE A 260 24.33 10.64 2.36
N LEU A 261 24.86 10.60 1.14
CA LEU A 261 26.24 10.17 0.87
C LEU A 261 27.24 11.06 1.60
N VAL A 262 27.03 12.38 1.56
CA VAL A 262 27.87 13.36 2.27
C VAL A 262 27.78 13.16 3.79
N SER A 263 26.60 12.84 4.33
CA SER A 263 26.40 12.65 5.77
C SER A 263 27.09 11.39 6.29
N VAL A 264 27.01 10.27 5.55
CA VAL A 264 27.70 9.03 5.89
C VAL A 264 29.22 9.23 5.85
N ILE A 265 29.73 9.98 4.86
CA ILE A 265 31.16 10.30 4.76
C ILE A 265 31.61 11.21 5.92
N LYS A 266 30.81 12.22 6.27
CA LYS A 266 31.14 13.15 7.36
C LYS A 266 31.08 12.48 8.73
N ASN A 267 30.12 11.57 8.94
CA ASN A 267 29.86 10.91 10.22
C ASN A 267 29.69 9.39 10.03
N PRO A 268 30.78 8.61 9.93
CA PRO A 268 30.69 7.16 9.71
C PRO A 268 29.97 6.38 10.82
N SER A 269 29.93 6.91 12.05
CA SER A 269 29.17 6.34 13.17
C SER A 269 27.65 6.33 12.95
N LEU A 270 27.16 7.05 11.95
CA LEU A 270 25.76 7.08 11.56
C LEU A 270 25.25 5.73 11.04
N ILE A 271 26.12 4.93 10.41
CA ILE A 271 25.74 3.62 9.87
C ILE A 271 25.29 2.67 10.98
N PRO A 272 26.10 2.37 12.02
CA PRO A 272 25.65 1.49 13.10
C PRO A 272 24.49 2.07 13.91
N SER A 273 24.39 3.40 14.06
CA SER A 273 23.26 4.00 14.79
C SER A 273 21.93 3.88 14.05
N LEU A 274 21.94 4.05 12.71
CA LEU A 274 20.72 3.86 11.92
C LEU A 274 20.39 2.38 11.79
N TYR A 275 21.39 1.51 11.64
CA TYR A 275 21.17 0.06 11.64
C TYR A 275 20.57 -0.45 12.95
N SER A 276 20.99 0.07 14.12
CA SER A 276 20.44 -0.39 15.40
C SER A 276 18.96 -0.07 15.58
N VAL A 277 18.42 0.89 14.83
CA VAL A 277 16.96 1.08 14.71
C VAL A 277 16.40 0.00 13.79
N ASN A 278 15.57 -0.89 14.35
CA ASN A 278 14.95 -2.03 13.67
C ASN A 278 15.99 -2.97 13.02
N GLY A 279 17.13 -3.17 13.69
CA GLY A 279 18.24 -3.97 13.18
C GLY A 279 17.87 -5.45 12.95
N THR A 280 16.94 -5.98 13.75
CA THR A 280 16.44 -7.35 13.59
C THR A 280 15.65 -7.48 12.30
N GLU A 281 14.72 -6.56 12.04
CA GLU A 281 13.88 -6.52 10.84
C GLU A 281 14.73 -6.35 9.58
N LYS A 282 15.74 -5.47 9.63
CA LYS A 282 16.72 -5.30 8.53
C LYS A 282 17.51 -6.57 8.25
N PHE A 283 17.93 -7.27 9.30
CA PHE A 283 18.64 -8.53 9.15
C PHE A 283 17.73 -9.62 8.59
N LEU A 284 16.49 -9.72 9.08
CA LEU A 284 15.48 -10.65 8.57
C LEU A 284 15.21 -10.39 7.08
N TYR A 285 15.01 -9.14 6.68
CA TYR A 285 14.87 -8.76 5.27
C TYR A 285 16.06 -9.18 4.42
N PHE A 286 17.29 -9.00 4.92
CA PHE A 286 18.48 -9.51 4.25
C PHE A 286 18.45 -11.03 4.10
N LEU A 287 18.04 -11.77 5.15
CA LEU A 287 17.88 -13.23 5.05
C LEU A 287 16.80 -13.60 4.03
N GLU A 288 15.63 -12.99 4.08
CA GLU A 288 14.51 -13.21 3.15
C GLU A 288 14.90 -12.95 1.70
N LEU A 289 15.79 -11.99 1.47
CA LEU A 289 16.27 -11.63 0.14
C LEU A 289 17.20 -12.69 -0.48
N TYR A 290 18.09 -13.30 0.30
CA TYR A 290 19.12 -14.23 -0.19
C TYR A 290 18.79 -15.71 0.06
N ALA A 291 18.00 -16.02 1.09
CA ALA A 291 17.60 -17.38 1.45
C ALA A 291 16.85 -18.14 0.34
N PRO A 292 16.00 -17.55 -0.52
CA PRO A 292 15.36 -18.27 -1.61
C PRO A 292 16.37 -18.96 -2.53
N THR A 293 17.59 -18.43 -2.66
CA THR A 293 18.67 -19.07 -3.44
C THR A 293 19.67 -19.84 -2.59
N ALA A 294 19.32 -20.16 -1.34
CA ALA A 294 20.19 -20.77 -0.33
C ALA A 294 21.56 -20.06 -0.23
N PHE A 295 21.57 -18.72 -0.34
CA PHE A 295 22.76 -17.87 -0.33
C PHE A 295 23.81 -18.18 -1.42
N THR A 296 23.45 -18.97 -2.43
CA THR A 296 24.39 -19.38 -3.50
C THR A 296 24.87 -18.22 -4.36
N ALA A 297 24.15 -17.09 -4.37
CA ALA A 297 24.60 -15.86 -5.01
C ALA A 297 26.02 -15.44 -4.56
N PHE A 298 26.35 -15.60 -3.28
CA PHE A 298 27.65 -15.22 -2.72
C PHE A 298 28.84 -16.06 -3.23
N LEU A 299 28.57 -17.14 -3.97
CA LEU A 299 29.60 -17.95 -4.62
C LEU A 299 30.02 -17.40 -5.99
N ASP A 300 29.38 -16.33 -6.49
CA ASP A 300 29.78 -15.63 -7.71
C ASP A 300 29.92 -14.12 -7.45
N PRO A 301 30.97 -13.44 -7.97
CA PRO A 301 31.16 -12.00 -7.78
C PRO A 301 30.02 -11.15 -8.36
N LEU A 302 29.13 -11.72 -9.18
CA LEU A 302 27.91 -11.06 -9.66
C LEU A 302 26.89 -10.80 -8.54
N VAL A 303 27.13 -11.22 -7.29
CA VAL A 303 26.37 -10.78 -6.12
C VAL A 303 26.58 -9.28 -5.82
N LEU A 304 27.68 -8.67 -6.28
CA LEU A 304 28.02 -7.30 -5.94
C LEU A 304 26.88 -6.28 -6.19
N PRO A 305 26.18 -6.29 -7.35
CA PRO A 305 25.08 -5.38 -7.60
C PRO A 305 23.86 -5.60 -6.70
N SER A 306 23.61 -6.83 -6.22
CA SER A 306 22.47 -7.09 -5.32
C SER A 306 22.66 -6.52 -3.93
N LEU A 307 23.88 -6.09 -3.58
CA LEU A 307 24.14 -5.46 -2.28
C LEU A 307 23.73 -3.98 -2.26
N ALA A 308 23.45 -3.37 -3.42
CA ALA A 308 23.13 -1.94 -3.50
C ALA A 308 21.96 -1.55 -2.59
N TRP A 309 20.83 -2.28 -2.67
CA TRP A 309 19.64 -1.97 -1.90
C TRP A 309 19.72 -2.36 -0.42
N PRO A 310 20.05 -3.60 -0.02
CA PRO A 310 20.08 -3.95 1.40
C PRO A 310 21.09 -3.09 2.20
N LEU A 311 22.19 -2.65 1.59
CA LEU A 311 23.10 -1.71 2.25
C LEU A 311 22.51 -0.30 2.36
N ALA A 312 21.73 0.14 1.37
CA ALA A 312 21.00 1.41 1.45
C ALA A 312 19.87 1.34 2.50
N SER A 313 19.14 0.22 2.57
CA SER A 313 18.04 0.03 3.52
C SER A 313 18.53 -0.02 4.98
N PHE A 314 19.79 -0.37 5.23
CA PHE A 314 20.39 -0.29 6.56
C PHE A 314 20.51 1.15 7.09
N LEU A 315 20.56 2.12 6.17
CA LEU A 315 20.67 3.53 6.52
C LEU A 315 19.32 4.15 6.91
N THR A 316 18.19 3.45 6.77
CA THR A 316 16.85 3.96 7.07
C THR A 316 16.19 3.29 8.26
N SER A 317 15.39 4.05 9.02
CA SER A 317 14.49 3.54 10.05
C SER A 317 13.07 3.22 9.56
N ASP A 318 12.69 3.62 8.34
CA ASP A 318 11.35 3.38 7.80
C ASP A 318 11.23 1.96 7.25
N VAL A 319 10.28 1.22 7.81
CA VAL A 319 10.09 -0.22 7.58
C VAL A 319 9.74 -0.55 6.13
N ILE A 320 9.17 0.39 5.38
CA ILE A 320 8.74 0.14 3.99
C ILE A 320 9.93 -0.20 3.07
N TYR A 321 11.15 0.25 3.38
CA TYR A 321 12.36 0.01 2.57
C TYR A 321 13.05 -1.33 2.85
N TYR A 322 12.67 -2.02 3.93
CA TYR A 322 13.21 -3.32 4.31
C TYR A 322 12.09 -4.30 4.68
N ASN A 323 10.99 -4.26 3.93
CA ASN A 323 9.88 -5.18 4.06
C ASN A 323 9.67 -5.95 2.74
N PRO A 324 9.52 -7.29 2.75
CA PRO A 324 9.43 -8.12 1.55
C PRO A 324 8.17 -7.88 0.72
N PHE A 325 7.14 -7.23 1.27
CA PHE A 325 5.88 -6.95 0.58
C PHE A 325 5.94 -5.72 -0.33
N PHE A 326 7.02 -4.94 -0.31
CA PHE A 326 7.20 -3.73 -1.11
C PHE A 326 8.13 -3.94 -2.32
N GLN A 327 8.10 -3.01 -3.26
CA GLN A 327 8.76 -3.06 -4.56
C GLN A 327 10.30 -3.09 -4.52
N TYR A 328 10.92 -2.67 -3.43
CA TYR A 328 12.35 -2.35 -3.40
C TYR A 328 13.29 -3.55 -3.53
N SER A 329 12.82 -4.75 -3.21
CA SER A 329 13.56 -6.00 -3.43
C SER A 329 13.95 -6.19 -4.92
N SER A 330 13.21 -5.56 -5.83
CA SER A 330 13.44 -5.52 -7.28
C SER A 330 14.85 -5.06 -7.67
N PHE A 331 15.51 -4.22 -6.85
CA PHE A 331 16.88 -3.78 -7.11
C PHE A 331 17.93 -4.88 -6.91
N SER A 332 17.59 -5.96 -6.20
CA SER A 332 18.55 -6.99 -5.76
C SER A 332 18.31 -8.34 -6.41
N ILE A 333 17.04 -8.78 -6.49
CA ILE A 333 16.65 -10.10 -6.98
C ILE A 333 17.27 -10.47 -8.35
N PRO A 334 17.31 -9.59 -9.37
CA PRO A 334 17.90 -9.88 -10.67
C PRO A 334 19.30 -10.48 -10.57
N PHE A 335 20.13 -9.84 -9.73
CA PHE A 335 21.53 -10.19 -9.58
C PHE A 335 21.71 -11.38 -8.66
N ILE A 336 20.86 -11.55 -7.64
CA ILE A 336 20.84 -12.74 -6.78
C ILE A 336 20.57 -14.00 -7.62
N ILE A 337 19.52 -13.97 -8.46
CA ILE A 337 19.15 -15.12 -9.28
C ILE A 337 20.24 -15.43 -10.32
N ILE A 338 20.77 -14.42 -11.01
CA ILE A 338 21.79 -14.65 -12.03
C ILE A 338 23.12 -15.10 -11.39
N ALA A 339 23.56 -14.49 -10.28
CA ALA A 339 24.75 -14.90 -9.56
C ALA A 339 24.63 -16.35 -9.06
N SER A 340 23.46 -16.73 -8.54
CA SER A 340 23.17 -18.10 -8.10
C SER A 340 23.22 -19.11 -9.24
N LEU A 341 22.66 -18.77 -10.41
CA LEU A 341 22.75 -19.58 -11.62
C LEU A 341 24.20 -19.73 -12.09
N MET A 342 24.96 -18.63 -12.11
CA MET A 342 26.38 -18.61 -12.51
C MET A 342 27.23 -19.49 -11.57
N ALA A 343 27.04 -19.36 -10.25
CA ALA A 343 27.68 -20.21 -9.25
C ALA A 343 27.31 -21.70 -9.45
N SER A 344 26.02 -21.99 -9.54
CA SER A 344 25.48 -23.35 -9.69
C SER A 344 25.99 -24.04 -10.97
N SER A 345 26.20 -23.29 -12.05
CA SER A 345 26.70 -23.83 -13.32
C SER A 345 28.11 -24.43 -13.24
N LYS A 346 28.91 -23.99 -12.24
CA LYS A 346 30.29 -24.41 -11.98
C LYS A 346 30.38 -25.60 -11.02
N ILE A 347 29.28 -26.02 -10.40
CA ILE A 347 29.25 -27.09 -9.39
C ILE A 347 29.07 -28.47 -10.08
N PRO A 348 29.75 -29.53 -9.62
CA PRO A 348 29.54 -30.89 -10.12
C PRO A 348 28.09 -31.35 -10.01
N ILE A 349 27.61 -32.13 -10.99
CA ILE A 349 26.18 -32.48 -11.14
C ILE A 349 25.56 -33.13 -9.90
N ASP A 350 26.29 -33.99 -9.19
CA ASP A 350 25.78 -34.70 -8.01
C ASP A 350 25.57 -33.78 -6.80
N GLN A 351 26.51 -32.86 -6.58
CA GLN A 351 26.39 -31.81 -5.55
C GLN A 351 25.29 -30.83 -5.94
N MET A 352 25.17 -30.51 -7.23
CA MET A 352 24.18 -29.59 -7.73
C MET A 352 22.75 -30.10 -7.50
N LYS A 353 22.47 -31.40 -7.68
CA LYS A 353 21.15 -31.96 -7.36
C LYS A 353 20.75 -31.72 -5.90
N ARG A 354 21.68 -31.93 -4.96
CA ARG A 354 21.44 -31.67 -3.52
C ARG A 354 21.22 -30.18 -3.26
N LEU A 355 22.02 -29.33 -3.93
CA LEU A 355 21.90 -27.89 -3.81
C LEU A 355 20.55 -27.37 -4.36
N MET A 356 20.05 -27.91 -5.47
CA MET A 356 18.71 -27.55 -5.97
C MET A 356 17.60 -27.89 -4.98
N VAL A 357 17.68 -29.07 -4.35
CA VAL A 357 16.71 -29.47 -3.32
C VAL A 357 16.76 -28.48 -2.15
N LEU A 358 17.96 -28.09 -1.70
CA LEU A 358 18.13 -27.08 -0.67
C LEU A 358 17.56 -25.72 -1.09
N ILE A 359 17.85 -25.25 -2.31
CA ILE A 359 17.30 -24.00 -2.86
C ILE A 359 15.78 -24.04 -2.89
N LEU A 360 15.19 -25.16 -3.36
CA LEU A 360 13.74 -25.32 -3.42
C LEU A 360 13.12 -25.30 -2.02
N ILE A 361 13.66 -26.07 -1.07
CA ILE A 361 13.18 -26.08 0.31
C ILE A 361 13.29 -24.68 0.92
N SER A 362 14.43 -24.02 0.74
CA SER A 362 14.67 -22.67 1.25
C SER A 362 13.72 -21.64 0.63
N THR A 363 13.48 -21.71 -0.69
CA THR A 363 12.45 -20.88 -1.37
C THR A 363 11.08 -21.13 -0.76
N LEU A 364 10.68 -22.39 -0.57
CA LEU A 364 9.37 -22.73 -0.03
C LEU A 364 9.21 -22.29 1.45
N ILE A 365 10.27 -22.35 2.26
CA ILE A 365 10.24 -21.85 3.64
C ILE A 365 10.00 -20.33 3.64
N VAL A 366 10.75 -19.58 2.85
CA VAL A 366 10.56 -18.12 2.74
C VAL A 366 9.19 -17.82 2.15
N PHE A 367 8.73 -18.58 1.15
CA PHE A 367 7.39 -18.44 0.56
C PHE A 367 6.31 -18.59 1.63
N LEU A 368 6.34 -19.66 2.42
CA LEU A 368 5.39 -19.85 3.52
C LEU A 368 5.48 -18.75 4.58
N GLY A 369 6.67 -18.17 4.79
CA GLY A 369 6.93 -17.14 5.79
C GLY A 369 6.47 -15.74 5.41
N VAL A 370 6.64 -15.33 4.14
CA VAL A 370 6.47 -13.93 3.71
C VAL A 370 5.81 -13.75 2.35
N ASP A 371 5.21 -14.79 1.75
CA ASP A 371 4.54 -14.60 0.46
C ASP A 371 3.18 -13.89 0.59
N PRO A 372 2.90 -12.84 -0.21
CA PRO A 372 1.64 -12.11 -0.13
C PRO A 372 0.41 -12.99 -0.39
N LEU A 373 0.50 -14.03 -1.23
CA LEU A 373 -0.65 -14.90 -1.55
C LEU A 373 -1.11 -15.72 -0.33
N ILE A 374 -0.24 -15.90 0.66
CA ILE A 374 -0.54 -16.62 1.91
C ILE A 374 -1.07 -15.66 2.96
N HIS A 375 -0.38 -14.52 3.14
CA HIS A 375 -0.62 -13.60 4.25
C HIS A 375 -1.73 -12.58 3.99
N PHE A 376 -2.10 -12.34 2.73
CA PHE A 376 -3.18 -11.42 2.38
C PHE A 376 -4.17 -12.11 1.44
N GLN A 377 -5.38 -12.34 1.95
CA GLN A 377 -6.44 -12.98 1.20
C GLN A 377 -7.56 -12.00 0.91
N TYR A 378 -7.73 -11.67 -0.36
CA TYR A 378 -8.80 -10.80 -0.83
C TYR A 378 -9.98 -11.62 -1.31
N LYS A 379 -11.17 -11.23 -0.88
CA LYS A 379 -12.42 -11.84 -1.31
C LYS A 379 -13.42 -10.75 -1.63
N LEU A 380 -13.88 -10.73 -2.88
CA LEU A 380 -14.91 -9.80 -3.30
C LEU A 380 -16.22 -10.10 -2.56
N THR A 381 -16.75 -9.09 -1.90
CA THR A 381 -17.97 -9.16 -1.09
C THR A 381 -19.16 -8.48 -1.77
N GLY A 382 -20.37 -8.72 -1.25
CA GLY A 382 -21.55 -7.98 -1.70
C GLY A 382 -21.49 -6.48 -1.37
N THR A 383 -20.73 -6.10 -0.34
CA THR A 383 -20.50 -4.69 0.01
C THR A 383 -19.64 -4.02 -1.06
N ASP A 384 -18.57 -4.67 -1.52
CA ASP A 384 -17.70 -4.12 -2.57
C ASP A 384 -18.47 -3.83 -3.85
N HIS A 385 -19.36 -4.73 -4.27
CA HIS A 385 -20.23 -4.51 -5.43
C HIS A 385 -21.14 -3.29 -5.26
N LYS A 386 -21.69 -3.09 -4.06
CA LYS A 386 -22.51 -1.90 -3.76
C LYS A 386 -21.68 -0.62 -3.81
N ILE A 387 -20.43 -0.66 -3.32
CA ILE A 387 -19.51 0.48 -3.41
C ILE A 387 -19.20 0.79 -4.88
N TRP A 388 -18.79 -0.19 -5.68
CA TRP A 388 -18.53 0.01 -7.11
C TRP A 388 -19.73 0.61 -7.86
N ASN A 389 -20.93 0.09 -7.62
CA ASN A 389 -22.16 0.64 -8.20
C ASN A 389 -22.42 2.08 -7.75
N ALA A 390 -22.14 2.41 -6.49
CA ALA A 390 -22.30 3.75 -5.95
C ALA A 390 -21.27 4.75 -6.51
N LEU A 391 -20.01 4.36 -6.65
CA LEU A 391 -18.97 5.20 -7.25
C LEU A 391 -19.30 5.55 -8.70
N GLY A 392 -19.90 4.62 -9.46
CA GLY A 392 -20.36 4.86 -10.83
C GLY A 392 -21.53 5.84 -10.97
N LEU A 393 -22.12 6.33 -9.87
CA LEU A 393 -23.14 7.38 -9.88
C LEU A 393 -22.55 8.79 -9.71
N ILE A 394 -21.25 8.90 -9.44
CA ILE A 394 -20.53 10.17 -9.43
C ILE A 394 -20.20 10.51 -10.89
N PRO A 395 -20.63 11.68 -11.41
CA PRO A 395 -20.38 12.03 -12.79
C PRO A 395 -18.88 12.21 -13.09
N ASP A 396 -18.47 11.78 -14.29
CA ASP A 396 -17.13 12.04 -14.81
C ASP A 396 -16.87 13.56 -14.92
N ASN A 397 -15.60 13.97 -14.87
CA ASN A 397 -15.15 15.35 -15.01
C ASN A 397 -15.70 16.30 -13.94
N THR A 398 -16.04 15.74 -12.77
CA THR A 398 -16.36 16.51 -11.57
C THR A 398 -15.16 16.56 -10.65
N THR A 399 -15.07 17.62 -9.85
CA THR A 399 -13.99 17.70 -8.86
C THR A 399 -14.32 16.78 -7.69
N VAL A 400 -13.48 15.77 -7.45
CA VAL A 400 -13.71 14.77 -6.41
C VAL A 400 -12.54 14.69 -5.45
N LEU A 401 -12.82 14.79 -4.16
CA LEU A 401 -11.89 14.50 -3.08
C LEU A 401 -12.12 13.08 -2.60
N VAL A 402 -11.15 12.20 -2.76
CA VAL A 402 -11.29 10.75 -2.55
C VAL A 402 -10.23 10.24 -1.59
N GLN A 403 -10.67 9.43 -0.63
CA GLN A 403 -9.77 8.72 0.27
C GLN A 403 -8.78 7.83 -0.50
N ASN A 404 -7.56 7.69 0.04
CA ASN A 404 -6.43 6.98 -0.58
C ASN A 404 -6.79 5.65 -1.28
N ASN A 405 -7.49 4.76 -0.58
CA ASN A 405 -7.77 3.41 -1.08
C ASN A 405 -8.95 3.36 -2.08
N LEU A 406 -9.77 4.42 -2.13
CA LEU A 406 -10.88 4.59 -3.08
C LEU A 406 -10.48 5.43 -4.31
N TYR A 407 -9.27 5.98 -4.33
CA TYR A 407 -8.79 6.90 -5.36
C TYR A 407 -8.52 6.25 -6.73
N PRO A 408 -7.91 5.06 -6.85
CA PRO A 408 -7.56 4.50 -8.16
C PRO A 408 -8.71 4.44 -9.20
N PRO A 409 -9.97 4.13 -8.85
CA PRO A 409 -11.11 4.29 -9.77
C PRO A 409 -11.25 5.67 -10.43
N PHE A 410 -10.84 6.74 -9.74
CA PHE A 410 -10.96 8.14 -10.18
C PHE A 410 -9.68 8.67 -10.83
N SER A 411 -8.57 7.93 -10.81
CA SER A 411 -7.27 8.44 -11.20
C SER A 411 -7.17 8.77 -12.70
N ASN A 412 -8.10 8.32 -13.53
CA ASN A 412 -8.14 8.75 -14.94
C ASN A 412 -8.58 10.21 -15.11
N ASP A 413 -9.24 10.77 -14.10
CA ASP A 413 -9.69 12.16 -14.11
C ASP A 413 -8.62 13.06 -13.48
N ILE A 414 -8.32 14.17 -14.13
CA ILE A 414 -7.39 15.16 -13.61
C ILE A 414 -7.95 15.93 -12.40
N ASN A 415 -9.27 15.89 -12.21
CA ASN A 415 -9.97 16.59 -11.12
C ASN A 415 -10.20 15.70 -9.88
N ALA A 416 -9.57 14.52 -9.83
CA ALA A 416 -9.51 13.70 -8.64
C ALA A 416 -8.36 14.13 -7.73
N TYR A 417 -8.62 14.25 -6.43
CA TYR A 417 -7.66 14.69 -5.40
C TYR A 417 -7.75 13.80 -4.15
N THR A 418 -6.65 13.66 -3.41
CA THR A 418 -6.64 12.99 -2.10
C THR A 418 -6.62 13.97 -0.92
N GLN A 419 -6.39 15.25 -1.19
CA GLN A 419 -6.31 16.31 -0.20
C GLN A 419 -7.15 17.53 -0.58
N TRP A 420 -7.70 18.18 0.44
CA TRP A 420 -8.45 19.41 0.27
C TRP A 420 -7.50 20.61 0.30
N TYR A 421 -7.14 21.11 -0.89
CA TYR A 421 -6.30 22.30 -1.03
C TYR A 421 -7.11 23.60 -0.88
N PRO A 422 -6.51 24.70 -0.37
CA PRO A 422 -7.22 25.98 -0.17
C PRO A 422 -7.86 26.58 -1.43
N TRP A 423 -7.31 26.28 -2.61
CA TRP A 423 -7.83 26.74 -3.91
C TRP A 423 -8.85 25.78 -4.53
N LEU A 424 -9.07 24.61 -3.91
CA LEU A 424 -9.93 23.56 -4.41
C LEU A 424 -11.24 23.57 -3.64
N LYS A 425 -12.38 23.59 -4.36
CA LYS A 425 -13.69 23.30 -3.78
C LYS A 425 -14.24 22.04 -4.45
N PRO A 426 -14.12 20.86 -3.82
CA PRO A 426 -14.59 19.62 -4.42
C PRO A 426 -16.12 19.64 -4.61
N GLU A 427 -16.62 19.06 -5.68
CA GLU A 427 -18.06 18.86 -5.84
C GLU A 427 -18.53 17.65 -5.04
N TYR A 428 -17.66 16.63 -4.94
CA TYR A 428 -17.91 15.39 -4.22
C TYR A 428 -16.77 15.07 -3.27
N ILE A 429 -17.11 14.52 -2.11
CA ILE A 429 -16.14 13.98 -1.16
C ILE A 429 -16.51 12.52 -0.91
N VAL A 430 -15.56 11.62 -1.17
CA VAL A 430 -15.74 10.16 -1.09
C VAL A 430 -14.87 9.63 0.03
N ALA A 431 -15.51 8.96 0.99
CA ALA A 431 -14.89 8.45 2.20
C ALA A 431 -15.32 6.99 2.46
N GLN A 432 -14.41 6.23 3.07
CA GLN A 432 -14.67 4.91 3.62
C GLN A 432 -14.34 4.89 5.12
N PRO A 433 -15.30 5.23 5.98
CA PRO A 433 -15.04 5.43 7.41
C PRO A 433 -14.53 4.20 8.16
N ASN A 434 -14.98 2.99 7.80
CA ASN A 434 -14.58 1.75 8.47
C ASN A 434 -13.19 1.23 8.07
N ASN A 435 -12.42 2.00 7.31
CA ASN A 435 -11.15 1.57 6.76
C ASN A 435 -9.96 2.21 7.53
N PRO A 436 -8.88 1.46 7.84
CA PRO A 436 -7.70 2.00 8.50
C PRO A 436 -7.06 3.22 7.81
N TRP A 437 -7.24 3.35 6.49
CA TRP A 437 -6.81 4.49 5.67
C TRP A 437 -7.79 5.67 5.70
N PHE A 438 -8.71 5.73 6.68
CA PHE A 438 -9.50 6.92 6.99
C PHE A 438 -8.66 8.04 7.65
N THR A 439 -7.39 8.08 7.29
CA THR A 439 -6.38 9.07 7.62
C THR A 439 -5.50 9.22 6.39
N TRP A 440 -5.09 10.45 6.08
CA TRP A 440 -4.16 10.71 4.99
C TRP A 440 -3.11 11.68 5.50
N TRP A 441 -1.85 11.27 5.49
CA TRP A 441 -0.72 12.10 5.95
C TRP A 441 -0.85 12.57 7.42
N GLY A 442 -1.44 11.73 8.26
CA GLY A 442 -1.66 12.04 9.68
C GLY A 442 -2.90 12.90 9.95
N THR A 443 -3.56 13.45 8.91
CA THR A 443 -4.85 14.11 9.04
C THR A 443 -5.97 13.07 8.93
N PRO A 444 -6.80 12.91 9.97
CA PRO A 444 -7.97 12.04 9.90
C PRO A 444 -8.98 12.56 8.85
N TYR A 445 -9.48 11.66 8.00
CA TYR A 445 -10.32 12.06 6.87
C TYR A 445 -11.71 12.56 7.34
N ASN A 446 -12.10 12.29 8.59
CA ASN A 446 -13.28 12.91 9.21
C ASN A 446 -13.16 14.43 9.32
N GLU A 447 -11.96 15.01 9.38
CA GLU A 447 -11.77 16.46 9.39
C GLU A 447 -12.27 17.07 8.08
N TYR A 448 -11.93 16.47 6.93
CA TYR A 448 -12.47 16.89 5.63
C TYR A 448 -13.97 16.69 5.53
N VAL A 449 -14.50 15.56 6.01
CA VAL A 449 -15.94 15.29 6.04
C VAL A 449 -16.67 16.35 6.87
N ASN A 450 -16.17 16.68 8.07
CA ASN A 450 -16.79 17.63 8.97
C ASN A 450 -16.68 19.07 8.47
N ALA A 451 -15.53 19.47 7.93
CA ALA A 451 -15.36 20.76 7.27
C ALA A 451 -16.35 20.93 6.12
N ALA A 452 -16.54 19.89 5.29
CA ALA A 452 -17.50 19.93 4.20
C ALA A 452 -18.95 20.10 4.67
N LEU A 453 -19.35 19.38 5.72
CA LEU A 453 -20.68 19.52 6.30
C LEU A 453 -20.92 20.95 6.83
N GLN A 454 -19.89 21.59 7.39
CA GLN A 454 -19.95 23.00 7.80
C GLN A 454 -20.04 23.97 6.62
N GLU A 455 -19.43 23.62 5.48
CA GLU A 455 -19.44 24.42 4.24
C GLU A 455 -20.68 24.18 3.35
N GLY A 456 -21.69 23.46 3.85
CA GLY A 456 -22.96 23.27 3.13
C GLY A 456 -23.00 22.07 2.18
N TYR A 457 -22.16 21.06 2.41
CA TYR A 457 -22.28 19.77 1.75
C TYR A 457 -23.32 18.91 2.46
N SER A 458 -24.02 18.06 1.71
CA SER A 458 -24.99 17.12 2.26
C SER A 458 -24.65 15.69 1.85
N VAL A 459 -25.15 14.73 2.63
CA VAL A 459 -25.01 13.30 2.32
C VAL A 459 -25.71 12.99 1.00
N TYR A 460 -24.93 12.51 0.03
CA TYR A 460 -25.40 12.11 -1.29
C TYR A 460 -25.57 10.58 -1.36
N ILE A 461 -24.60 9.83 -0.83
CA ILE A 461 -24.65 8.37 -0.73
C ILE A 461 -24.15 7.94 0.66
N THR A 462 -24.81 6.95 1.25
CA THR A 462 -24.31 6.26 2.44
C THR A 462 -24.57 4.76 2.33
N ILE A 463 -23.52 3.97 2.54
CA ILE A 463 -23.60 2.50 2.64
C ILE A 463 -23.03 2.10 3.99
N GLY A 464 -23.84 2.29 5.02
CA GLY A 464 -23.41 2.12 6.39
C GLY A 464 -22.12 2.89 6.70
N ASN A 465 -21.14 2.20 7.29
CA ASN A 465 -19.79 2.75 7.50
C ASN A 465 -18.80 2.37 6.38
N SER A 466 -19.27 1.69 5.32
CA SER A 466 -18.43 1.22 4.22
C SER A 466 -18.32 2.20 3.06
N LEU A 467 -19.20 3.21 2.98
CA LEU A 467 -19.08 4.32 2.03
C LEU A 467 -19.88 5.52 2.52
N LEU A 468 -19.27 6.70 2.46
CA LEU A 468 -19.91 7.99 2.64
C LEU A 468 -19.52 8.89 1.47
N VAL A 469 -20.51 9.42 0.76
CA VAL A 469 -20.30 10.42 -0.30
C VAL A 469 -21.05 11.68 0.08
N LEU A 470 -20.35 12.80 0.17
CA LEU A 470 -20.94 14.12 0.31
C LEU A 470 -20.95 14.83 -1.04
N ARG A 471 -21.94 15.70 -1.25
CA ARG A 471 -22.05 16.55 -2.43
C ARG A 471 -22.28 18.00 -2.04
N ALA A 472 -21.53 18.91 -2.66
CA ALA A 472 -21.66 20.35 -2.45
C ALA A 472 -23.06 20.84 -2.85
N ASN A 473 -23.67 21.69 -2.01
CA ASN A 473 -24.97 22.34 -2.27
C ASN A 473 -26.13 21.36 -2.58
N TYR A 474 -26.02 20.10 -2.15
CA TYR A 474 -27.06 19.11 -2.38
C TYR A 474 -28.17 19.24 -1.34
N THR A 475 -29.43 19.30 -1.78
CA THR A 475 -30.61 19.45 -0.90
C THR A 475 -31.60 18.29 -0.99
N GLY A 476 -31.32 17.30 -1.85
CA GLY A 476 -32.14 16.12 -2.01
C GLY A 476 -31.91 15.06 -0.92
N LYS A 477 -32.76 14.04 -0.90
CA LYS A 477 -32.53 12.83 -0.09
C LYS A 477 -31.37 12.02 -0.68
N PRO A 478 -30.56 11.32 0.12
CA PRO A 478 -29.49 10.47 -0.41
C PRO A 478 -30.01 9.50 -1.47
N ILE A 479 -29.32 9.42 -2.61
CA ILE A 479 -29.76 8.57 -3.73
C ILE A 479 -29.56 7.07 -3.43
N ILE A 480 -28.56 6.76 -2.61
CA ILE A 480 -28.35 5.45 -1.99
C ILE A 480 -28.24 5.69 -0.50
N CYS A 481 -29.07 4.99 0.26
CA CYS A 481 -29.00 4.97 1.70
C CYS A 481 -29.22 3.54 2.19
N VAL A 482 -28.14 2.95 2.70
CA VAL A 482 -28.17 1.66 3.38
C VAL A 482 -27.80 1.89 4.83
N PRO A 483 -28.74 1.75 5.78
CA PRO A 483 -28.45 1.97 7.19
C PRO A 483 -27.51 0.91 7.75
N ILE A 484 -26.72 1.28 8.76
CA ILE A 484 -26.08 0.35 9.68
C ILE A 484 -27.02 0.02 10.84
N THR A 485 -26.87 -1.20 11.33
CA THR A 485 -27.37 -1.60 12.65
C THR A 485 -26.18 -2.02 13.49
N VAL A 486 -25.87 -1.25 14.52
CA VAL A 486 -24.81 -1.58 15.47
C VAL A 486 -25.44 -2.05 16.76
N SER A 487 -25.08 -3.27 17.17
CA SER A 487 -25.35 -3.75 18.52
C SER A 487 -24.07 -3.60 19.33
N MET A 488 -24.10 -2.75 20.36
CA MET A 488 -22.94 -2.59 21.23
C MET A 488 -22.78 -3.83 22.09
N ILE A 489 -21.65 -4.53 21.92
CA ILE A 489 -21.29 -5.70 22.72
C ILE A 489 -20.64 -5.18 24.01
N PRO A 490 -20.99 -5.71 25.19
CA PRO A 490 -20.48 -5.19 26.47
C PRO A 490 -18.96 -5.13 26.63
N GLY A 491 -18.19 -5.89 25.84
CA GLY A 491 -16.73 -5.87 25.86
C GLY A 491 -16.10 -4.59 25.29
N SER A 492 -16.86 -3.77 24.56
CA SER A 492 -16.42 -2.45 24.06
C SER A 492 -16.94 -1.29 24.92
N ILE A 493 -17.51 -1.58 26.09
CA ILE A 493 -18.15 -0.61 26.98
C ILE A 493 -17.33 -0.50 28.26
N THR A 494 -16.97 0.72 28.63
CA THR A 494 -16.24 1.00 29.87
C THR A 494 -17.23 1.02 31.03
N ILE A 495 -17.22 -0.04 31.84
CA ILE A 495 -18.04 -0.14 33.05
C ILE A 495 -17.36 0.65 34.16
N ILE A 496 -18.11 1.52 34.84
CA ILE A 496 -17.61 2.36 35.94
C ILE A 496 -18.11 1.81 37.28
N ASN A 497 -19.43 1.70 37.44
CA ASN A 497 -20.07 1.14 38.62
C ASN A 497 -21.05 0.07 38.17
N GLY A 498 -20.62 -1.19 38.12
CA GLY A 498 -21.40 -2.28 37.53
C GLY A 498 -20.61 -3.57 37.38
N LEU A 499 -21.31 -4.63 36.99
CA LEU A 499 -20.73 -5.93 36.66
C LEU A 499 -21.17 -6.37 35.27
N LEU A 500 -20.29 -7.06 34.55
CA LEU A 500 -20.63 -7.74 33.30
C LEU A 500 -20.94 -9.21 33.59
N SER A 501 -22.17 -9.67 33.27
CA SER A 501 -22.53 -11.08 33.37
C SER A 501 -23.55 -11.47 32.31
N ASN A 502 -23.38 -12.66 31.71
CA ASN A 502 -24.25 -13.19 30.65
C ASN A 502 -24.53 -12.20 29.49
N ASN A 503 -23.51 -11.46 29.06
CA ASN A 503 -23.60 -10.42 28.03
C ASN A 503 -24.55 -9.25 28.38
N LYS A 504 -24.74 -8.98 29.67
CA LYS A 504 -25.52 -7.86 30.20
C LYS A 504 -24.66 -7.03 31.13
N ILE A 505 -24.83 -5.71 31.06
CA ILE A 505 -24.26 -4.81 32.07
C ILE A 505 -25.26 -4.74 33.21
N ILE A 506 -24.80 -4.97 34.43
CA ILE A 506 -25.64 -5.06 35.62
C ILE A 506 -25.24 -3.93 36.56
N HIS A 507 -26.22 -3.23 37.12
CA HIS A 507 -26.05 -2.37 38.29
C HIS A 507 -26.81 -2.98 39.47
N THR A 508 -26.14 -3.19 40.60
CA THR A 508 -26.68 -3.87 41.79
C THR A 508 -26.86 -2.90 42.96
N PRO A 509 -27.73 -3.21 43.94
CA PRO A 509 -27.92 -2.36 45.13
C PRO A 509 -26.66 -2.10 45.96
N SER A 510 -25.63 -2.95 45.81
CA SER A 510 -24.34 -2.79 46.48
C SER A 510 -23.42 -1.77 45.82
N GLU A 511 -23.72 -1.34 44.59
CA GLU A 511 -22.90 -0.39 43.85
C GLU A 511 -23.35 1.05 44.11
N PRO A 512 -22.42 2.02 44.13
CA PRO A 512 -22.78 3.41 44.35
C PRO A 512 -23.66 3.94 43.20
N PRO A 513 -24.63 4.84 43.49
CA PRO A 513 -25.34 5.57 42.46
C PRO A 513 -24.39 6.53 41.73
N GLY A 514 -24.74 6.89 40.49
CA GLY A 514 -23.90 7.73 39.64
C GLY A 514 -23.58 7.05 38.30
N THR A 515 -22.42 7.35 37.72
CA THR A 515 -22.07 6.85 36.38
C THR A 515 -21.96 5.33 36.38
N TRP A 516 -22.74 4.68 35.54
CA TRP A 516 -22.82 3.23 35.44
C TRP A 516 -21.83 2.70 34.40
N PHE A 517 -21.95 3.17 33.16
CA PHE A 517 -21.03 2.81 32.08
C PHE A 517 -20.96 3.93 31.04
N VAL A 518 -19.90 3.90 30.24
CA VAL A 518 -19.68 4.77 29.08
C VAL A 518 -19.38 3.92 27.86
N ALA A 519 -20.06 4.20 26.76
CA ALA A 519 -19.79 3.61 25.45
C ALA A 519 -19.62 4.73 24.42
N SER A 520 -18.68 4.59 23.51
CA SER A 520 -18.48 5.53 22.41
C SER A 520 -18.44 4.78 21.08
N ILE A 521 -19.01 5.38 20.04
CA ILE A 521 -18.98 4.85 18.69
C ILE A 521 -18.94 5.98 17.68
N GLU A 522 -18.10 5.86 16.67
CA GLU A 522 -18.13 6.78 15.53
C GLU A 522 -19.28 6.43 14.59
N LEU A 523 -20.11 7.43 14.30
CA LEU A 523 -21.22 7.29 13.34
C LEU A 523 -21.10 8.35 12.23
N PRO A 524 -21.47 8.00 11.00
CA PRO A 524 -21.58 8.97 9.92
C PRO A 524 -22.69 10.01 10.21
N PRO A 525 -22.68 11.15 9.50
CA PRO A 525 -23.75 12.13 9.64
C PRO A 525 -25.10 11.55 9.22
N GLY A 526 -26.15 11.94 9.96
CA GLY A 526 -27.54 11.56 9.70
C GLY A 526 -28.32 11.24 10.97
N GLN A 527 -29.54 10.76 10.79
CA GLN A 527 -30.48 10.48 11.87
C GLN A 527 -30.42 9.01 12.29
N TYR A 528 -30.26 8.75 13.59
CA TYR A 528 -30.18 7.41 14.15
C TYR A 528 -31.31 7.18 15.14
N ASN A 529 -31.83 5.96 15.15
CA ASN A 529 -32.68 5.46 16.21
C ASN A 529 -31.84 4.60 17.16
N ILE A 530 -31.74 5.03 18.42
CA ILE A 530 -31.01 4.32 19.47
C ILE A 530 -32.05 3.67 20.36
N THR A 531 -32.11 2.34 20.31
CA THR A 531 -33.03 1.51 21.10
C THR A 531 -32.25 0.82 22.21
N MET A 532 -32.72 0.95 23.45
CA MET A 532 -32.10 0.40 24.65
C MET A 532 -33.06 -0.62 25.24
N LEU A 533 -32.63 -1.88 25.26
CA LEU A 533 -33.35 -2.98 25.87
C LEU A 533 -32.81 -3.19 27.27
N TYR A 534 -33.68 -3.07 28.28
CA TYR A 534 -33.30 -3.21 29.68
C TYR A 534 -34.35 -3.98 30.46
N SER A 535 -33.95 -4.49 31.61
CA SER A 535 -34.83 -5.16 32.57
C SER A 535 -34.36 -4.83 33.97
N TRP A 536 -35.20 -5.06 34.97
CA TRP A 536 -34.85 -4.77 36.36
C TRP A 536 -35.55 -5.74 37.32
N SER A 537 -34.98 -5.87 38.52
CA SER A 537 -35.57 -6.63 39.63
C SER A 537 -35.54 -5.80 40.90
N GLY A 538 -36.68 -5.66 41.58
CA GLY A 538 -36.80 -4.88 42.80
C GLY A 538 -38.22 -4.95 43.36
N PRO A 539 -38.54 -4.15 44.38
CA PRO A 539 -39.88 -4.11 44.97
C PRO A 539 -41.00 -3.80 43.96
N GLU A 540 -42.09 -4.56 43.99
CA GLU A 540 -43.16 -4.50 42.99
C GLU A 540 -43.90 -3.14 42.99
N TYR A 541 -43.96 -2.46 44.14
CA TYR A 541 -44.58 -1.13 44.25
C TYR A 541 -43.91 -0.08 43.34
N LEU A 542 -42.64 -0.28 42.95
CA LEU A 542 -41.93 0.64 42.05
C LEU A 542 -42.55 0.68 40.64
N ARG A 543 -43.24 -0.38 40.19
CA ARG A 543 -44.01 -0.36 38.92
C ARG A 543 -45.17 0.62 38.99
N GLN A 544 -45.89 0.64 40.11
CA GLN A 544 -47.04 1.51 40.30
C GLN A 544 -46.65 2.99 40.37
N LEU A 545 -45.40 3.28 40.76
CA LEU A 545 -44.87 4.64 40.90
C LEU A 545 -44.14 5.17 39.64
N ASN A 546 -44.01 4.36 38.58
CA ASN A 546 -43.24 4.71 37.38
C ASN A 546 -41.88 5.35 37.69
N THR A 547 -41.11 4.70 38.57
CA THR A 547 -39.85 5.24 39.10
C THR A 547 -38.77 5.23 38.03
N THR A 548 -38.00 6.33 37.92
CA THR A 548 -36.81 6.37 37.06
C THR A 548 -35.65 5.65 37.72
N LEU A 549 -35.28 4.49 37.17
CA LEU A 549 -34.21 3.62 37.64
C LEU A 549 -32.82 4.18 37.30
N ALA A 550 -32.69 4.66 36.08
CA ALA A 550 -31.47 5.24 35.53
C ALA A 550 -31.84 6.26 34.46
N TYR A 551 -30.90 7.11 34.07
CA TYR A 551 -31.02 7.93 32.87
C TYR A 551 -29.79 7.73 31.99
N ILE A 552 -30.00 7.78 30.69
CA ILE A 552 -28.96 7.63 29.68
C ILE A 552 -28.82 8.95 28.95
N ARG A 553 -27.60 9.47 28.95
CA ARG A 553 -27.21 10.63 28.18
C ARG A 553 -26.55 10.19 26.89
N VAL A 554 -27.10 10.60 25.76
CA VAL A 554 -26.49 10.45 24.43
C VAL A 554 -26.18 11.84 23.92
N ASN A 555 -24.90 12.21 23.92
CA ASN A 555 -24.45 13.58 23.67
C ASN A 555 -25.25 14.60 24.53
N GLN A 556 -26.10 15.42 23.91
CA GLN A 556 -26.94 16.41 24.60
C GLN A 556 -28.34 15.90 24.99
N TYR A 557 -28.74 14.74 24.48
CA TYR A 557 -30.07 14.16 24.72
C TYR A 557 -30.05 13.28 25.98
N THR A 558 -31.13 13.29 26.75
CA THR A 558 -31.29 12.43 27.94
C THR A 558 -32.59 11.66 27.84
N ILE A 559 -32.54 10.36 28.14
CA ILE A 559 -33.71 9.48 28.19
C ILE A 559 -33.70 8.72 29.52
N ASN A 560 -34.89 8.56 30.11
CA ASN A 560 -35.06 7.87 31.38
C ASN A 560 -35.35 6.38 31.14
N LEU A 561 -34.77 5.52 31.99
CA LEU A 561 -35.15 4.13 32.13
C LEU A 561 -36.15 4.05 33.30
N THR A 562 -37.38 3.66 33.02
CA THR A 562 -38.46 3.64 34.01
C THR A 562 -38.86 2.21 34.36
N THR A 563 -39.66 2.04 35.41
CA THR A 563 -40.13 0.73 35.85
C THR A 563 -41.29 0.16 35.03
N GLU A 564 -41.95 0.98 34.23
CA GLU A 564 -43.10 0.63 33.39
C GLU A 564 -42.69 -0.04 32.07
N GLU A 565 -41.55 0.39 31.50
CA GLU A 565 -41.08 -0.06 30.19
C GLU A 565 -39.91 -1.05 30.32
N ASN A 566 -39.72 -1.88 29.29
CA ASN A 566 -38.53 -2.73 29.12
C ASN A 566 -37.70 -2.30 27.90
N THR A 567 -38.09 -1.22 27.24
CA THR A 567 -37.47 -0.73 26.01
C THR A 567 -37.69 0.76 25.92
N THR A 568 -36.62 1.52 25.72
CA THR A 568 -36.68 2.96 25.47
C THR A 568 -35.96 3.26 24.17
N SER A 569 -36.40 4.28 23.44
CA SER A 569 -35.78 4.69 22.17
C SER A 569 -35.61 6.19 22.09
N LEU A 570 -34.48 6.61 21.54
CA LEU A 570 -34.14 8.00 21.29
C LEU A 570 -33.79 8.18 19.81
N VAL A 571 -34.28 9.25 19.20
CA VAL A 571 -33.80 9.71 17.89
C VAL A 571 -32.64 10.68 18.09
N LEU A 572 -31.46 10.32 17.57
CA LEU A 572 -30.28 11.15 17.55
C LEU A 572 -30.08 11.73 16.16
N TRP A 573 -30.02 13.05 16.03
CA TRP A 573 -29.52 13.69 14.82
C TRP A 573 -28.02 13.98 14.96
N ASN A 574 -27.20 13.28 14.19
CA ASN A 574 -25.76 13.47 14.17
C ASN A 574 -25.37 14.37 12.98
N ASN A 575 -25.00 15.62 13.25
CA ASN A 575 -24.68 16.59 12.19
C ASN A 575 -23.32 16.32 11.53
N TYR A 576 -22.40 15.69 12.26
CA TYR A 576 -21.01 15.54 11.88
C TYR A 576 -20.60 14.08 11.99
N TYR A 577 -19.59 13.68 11.23
CA TYR A 577 -18.93 12.42 11.48
C TYR A 577 -18.17 12.51 12.82
N GLY A 578 -18.44 11.61 13.76
CA GLY A 578 -17.70 11.61 15.03
C GLY A 578 -18.31 10.74 16.10
N ASP A 579 -17.71 10.81 17.28
CA ASP A 579 -18.08 10.01 18.44
C ASP A 579 -19.47 10.36 18.97
N VAL A 580 -20.32 9.35 18.99
CA VAL A 580 -21.55 9.32 19.78
C VAL A 580 -21.24 8.64 21.10
N THR A 581 -21.23 9.43 22.16
CA THR A 581 -20.97 8.93 23.51
C THR A 581 -22.29 8.71 24.25
N ILE A 582 -22.46 7.49 24.74
CA ILE A 582 -23.59 7.02 25.53
C ILE A 582 -23.09 6.80 26.96
N THR A 583 -23.56 7.66 27.88
CA THR A 583 -23.24 7.55 29.30
C THR A 583 -24.50 7.23 30.08
N ALA A 584 -24.50 6.12 30.79
CA ALA A 584 -25.60 5.74 31.68
C ALA A 584 -25.32 6.16 33.12
N TYR A 585 -26.34 6.65 33.81
CA TYR A 585 -26.29 7.06 35.21
C TYR A 585 -27.42 6.39 35.98
N VAL A 586 -27.09 5.70 37.07
CA VAL A 586 -28.06 5.00 37.91
C VAL A 586 -28.45 5.86 39.10
N ASN A 587 -29.75 5.96 39.35
CA ASN A 587 -30.29 6.63 40.52
C ASN A 587 -30.21 5.72 41.75
N TYR A 588 -30.18 6.30 42.94
CA TYR A 588 -30.33 5.52 44.16
C TYR A 588 -31.78 5.02 44.28
N VAL A 589 -32.00 3.75 43.96
CA VAL A 589 -33.30 3.08 44.11
C VAL A 589 -33.12 1.85 45.00
N VAL A 590 -33.77 1.86 46.16
CA VAL A 590 -33.57 0.86 47.22
C VAL A 590 -33.87 -0.55 46.70
N ASN A 591 -32.97 -1.49 46.97
CA ASN A 591 -33.09 -2.92 46.64
C ASN A 591 -33.43 -3.21 45.16
N THR A 592 -32.93 -2.39 44.24
CA THR A 592 -33.17 -2.58 42.80
C THR A 592 -31.90 -2.93 42.05
N THR A 593 -31.97 -3.99 41.23
CA THR A 593 -30.92 -4.36 40.27
C THR A 593 -31.40 -4.02 38.87
N ILE A 594 -30.56 -3.35 38.08
CA ILE A 594 -30.86 -2.94 36.70
C ILE A 594 -29.96 -3.73 35.75
N TYR A 595 -30.53 -4.20 34.65
CA TYR A 595 -29.83 -4.97 33.62
C TYR A 595 -29.96 -4.24 32.28
N MET A 596 -28.84 -3.77 31.72
CA MET A 596 -28.77 -3.34 30.33
C MET A 596 -28.54 -4.57 29.46
N ASN A 597 -29.57 -4.97 28.71
CA ASN A 597 -29.54 -6.18 27.90
C ASN A 597 -28.87 -5.93 26.54
N GLN A 598 -29.22 -4.82 25.87
CA GLN A 598 -28.68 -4.49 24.55
C GLN A 598 -28.90 -3.02 24.22
N ILE A 599 -27.95 -2.41 23.53
CA ILE A 599 -28.09 -1.09 22.91
C ILE A 599 -27.97 -1.30 21.40
N ILE A 600 -29.01 -0.94 20.66
CA ILE A 600 -29.11 -1.08 19.20
C ILE A 600 -29.18 0.31 18.60
N ILE A 601 -28.22 0.66 17.76
CA ILE A 601 -28.18 1.91 17.01
C ILE A 601 -28.49 1.57 15.55
N THR A 602 -29.54 2.15 14.99
CA THR A 602 -29.92 1.93 13.58
C THR A 602 -30.01 3.26 12.84
N GLY A 603 -29.29 3.40 11.73
CA GLY A 603 -29.31 4.59 10.89
C GLY A 603 -28.11 4.66 9.94
N PRO A 604 -27.92 5.76 9.20
CA PRO A 604 -28.81 6.91 9.14
C PRO A 604 -30.17 6.54 8.53
N THR A 605 -31.27 7.13 9.02
CA THR A 605 -32.60 6.94 8.44
C THR A 605 -32.67 7.68 7.11
N CYS A 606 -33.14 6.98 6.07
CA CYS A 606 -33.10 7.45 4.68
C CYS A 606 -34.19 8.47 4.32
N ASN A 607 -34.68 9.24 5.29
CA ASN A 607 -35.87 10.09 5.16
C ASN A 607 -35.55 11.55 4.91
#